data_AF-A0A0J6F679-F1
#
_entry.id   AF-A0A0J6F679-F1
#
_cell.length_a   1.000
_cell.length_b   1.000
_cell.length_c   1.000
_cell.angle_alpha   90.00
_cell.angle_beta   90.00
_cell.angle_gamma   90.00
#
_symmetry.space_group_name_H-M   'P 1'
#
loop_
_entity.id
_entity.type
_entity.pdbx_description
1 polymer ?
#
loop_
_entity_poly.entity_id
_entity_poly.type
_entity_poly.pdbx_seq_one_letter_code
_entity_poly.pdbx_strand_id
1 'polypeptide(L)'
;MVSTSMLLTPVGEHRHEIDPSRGRRWKKRKRKRSSSLGIQTRASVTPIPPDISKHLTVGFNSTARALETMCKVPSAAINEPLSEMATEKIDRKQAGKPSKLVAVFVCRSILPVSLLAPLSSLVASASQTLPPEQKIRLVCLPKGSETQLSAAVGVPRVCIVGVAQCSSASILVEYVRHNVPAVEFSGMVGS
;
A
#
# COMPACT_ATOMS: atom_id res chain seq x y z
N MET A 1 10.82 -9.42 19.11
CA MET A 1 9.75 -9.42 18.09
C MET A 1 9.63 -8.01 17.54
N VAL A 2 9.93 -7.78 16.25
CA VAL A 2 9.80 -6.46 15.63
C VAL A 2 8.35 -6.28 15.21
N SER A 3 7.64 -5.32 15.83
CA SER A 3 6.22 -5.09 15.57
C SER A 3 6.03 -4.17 14.36
N THR A 4 5.27 -4.63 13.36
CA THR A 4 4.90 -3.82 12.17
C THR A 4 4.14 -2.54 12.54
N SER A 5 3.45 -2.52 13.68
CA SER A 5 2.74 -1.36 14.20
C SER A 5 3.66 -0.15 14.43
N MET A 6 4.85 -0.34 15.01
CA MET A 6 5.80 0.76 15.27
C MET A 6 6.24 1.49 14.00
N LEU A 7 6.38 0.77 12.88
CA LEU A 7 6.74 1.37 11.59
C LEU A 7 5.59 2.16 10.96
N LEU A 8 4.35 1.80 11.29
CA LEU A 8 3.15 2.37 10.69
C LEU A 8 2.58 3.52 11.51
N THR A 9 2.82 3.58 12.83
CA THR A 9 2.40 4.68 13.72
C THR A 9 2.59 6.09 13.14
N PRO A 10 3.78 6.48 12.61
CA PRO A 10 3.95 7.82 12.05
C PRO A 10 3.06 8.10 10.84
N VAL A 11 2.68 7.06 10.08
CA VAL A 11 1.74 7.18 8.95
C VAL A 11 0.32 7.42 9.45
N GLY A 12 -0.09 6.75 10.52
CA GLY A 12 -1.40 6.96 11.15
C GLY A 12 -1.55 8.34 11.76
N GLU A 13 -0.55 8.81 12.52
CA GLU A 13 -0.53 10.16 13.10
C GLU A 13 -0.66 11.24 12.03
N HIS A 14 0.12 11.13 10.95
CA HIS A 14 0.04 12.05 9.81
C HIS A 14 -1.35 12.07 9.17
N ARG A 15 -2.02 10.90 9.05
CA ARG A 15 -3.38 10.83 8.49
C ARG A 15 -4.44 11.38 9.44
N HIS A 16 -4.23 11.27 10.75
CA HIS A 16 -5.14 11.81 11.76
C HIS A 16 -5.07 13.34 11.82
N GLU A 17 -3.88 13.91 11.61
CA GLU A 17 -3.67 15.36 11.55
C GLU A 17 -4.22 15.98 10.25
N ILE A 18 -4.33 15.18 9.18
CA ILE A 18 -5.00 15.60 7.95
C ILE A 18 -6.52 15.47 8.12
N ASP A 19 -7.21 16.62 8.13
CA ASP A 19 -8.67 16.69 8.10
C ASP A 19 -9.22 15.83 6.93
N PRO A 20 -10.09 14.83 7.19
CA PRO A 20 -10.65 14.00 6.14
C PRO A 20 -11.46 14.87 5.18
N SER A 21 -11.43 14.51 3.89
CA SER A 21 -12.13 15.29 2.88
C SER A 21 -13.63 15.29 3.18
N ARG A 22 -14.19 16.44 3.58
CA ARG A 22 -15.60 16.58 3.98
C ARG A 22 -16.61 16.44 2.81
N GLY A 23 -16.18 15.89 1.68
CA GLY A 23 -17.00 15.61 0.50
C GLY A 23 -17.40 16.85 -0.32
N ARG A 24 -18.00 16.60 -1.48
CA ARG A 24 -18.49 17.68 -2.39
C ARG A 24 -19.54 18.58 -1.74
N ARG A 25 -20.41 18.00 -0.91
CA ARG A 25 -21.52 18.73 -0.27
C ARG A 25 -21.01 19.78 0.72
N TRP A 26 -19.96 19.46 1.49
CA TRP A 26 -19.30 20.42 2.37
C TRP A 26 -18.59 21.53 1.59
N LYS A 27 -17.88 21.19 0.50
CA LYS A 27 -17.26 22.21 -0.38
C LYS A 27 -18.29 23.20 -0.94
N LYS A 28 -19.47 22.71 -1.36
CA LYS A 28 -20.57 23.57 -1.83
C LYS A 28 -21.12 24.45 -0.71
N ARG A 29 -21.26 23.92 0.51
CA ARG A 29 -21.72 24.68 1.69
C ARG A 29 -20.69 25.72 2.16
N LYS A 30 -19.39 25.40 2.11
CA LYS A 30 -18.30 26.33 2.46
C LYS A 30 -18.25 27.51 1.48
N ARG A 31 -18.36 27.25 0.17
CA ARG A 31 -18.42 28.32 -0.86
C ARG A 31 -19.58 29.29 -0.66
N LYS A 32 -20.76 28.80 -0.27
CA LYS A 32 -21.93 29.64 0.05
C LYS A 32 -21.78 30.46 1.33
N ARG A 33 -20.98 29.98 2.31
CA ARG A 33 -20.72 30.71 3.57
C ARG A 33 -19.56 31.70 3.46
N SER A 34 -18.58 31.42 2.60
CA SER A 34 -17.45 32.34 2.34
C SER A 34 -17.80 33.51 1.43
N SER A 35 -18.95 33.48 0.74
CA SER A 35 -19.44 34.61 -0.06
C SER A 35 -20.16 35.66 0.78
N SER A 36 -20.56 35.35 2.01
CA SER A 36 -21.29 36.27 2.91
C SER A 36 -20.44 36.83 4.05
N LEU A 37 -19.25 36.29 4.27
CA LEU A 37 -18.32 36.71 5.31
C LEU A 37 -16.94 36.70 4.65
N GLY A 38 -16.33 37.87 4.45
CA GLY A 38 -14.99 38.05 3.86
C GLY A 38 -13.87 37.45 4.72
N ILE A 39 -13.91 36.15 4.94
CA ILE A 39 -12.97 35.40 5.77
C ILE A 39 -11.81 34.99 4.87
N GLN A 40 -10.67 35.67 5.05
CA GLN A 40 -9.39 35.23 4.50
C GLN A 40 -9.09 33.82 5.02
N THR A 41 -8.96 32.87 4.10
CA THR A 41 -8.72 31.47 4.46
C THR A 41 -7.25 31.33 4.85
N ARG A 42 -6.95 31.15 6.15
CA ARG A 42 -5.61 30.73 6.61
C ARG A 42 -5.18 29.50 5.81
N ALA A 43 -4.04 29.61 5.12
CA ALA A 43 -3.42 28.47 4.45
C ALA A 43 -3.11 27.41 5.53
N SER A 44 -3.80 26.28 5.46
CA SER A 44 -3.54 25.13 6.32
C SER A 44 -2.13 24.62 5.99
N VAL A 45 -1.19 24.80 6.92
CA VAL A 45 0.12 24.16 6.88
C VAL A 45 -0.14 22.67 6.86
N THR A 46 0.10 22.01 5.72
CA THR A 46 -0.06 20.56 5.64
C THR A 46 1.16 19.93 6.28
N PRO A 47 1.00 19.00 7.24
CA PRO A 47 2.13 18.33 7.87
C PRO A 47 2.95 17.61 6.81
N ILE A 48 4.27 17.56 6.99
CA ILE A 48 5.18 16.87 6.06
C ILE A 48 4.89 15.36 6.17
N PRO A 49 4.62 14.66 5.06
CA PRO A 49 4.38 13.23 5.10
C PRO A 49 5.66 12.49 5.54
N PRO A 50 5.56 11.49 6.42
CA PRO A 50 6.72 10.72 6.86
C PRO A 50 7.35 9.98 5.69
N ASP A 51 8.68 9.87 5.66
CA ASP A 51 9.39 9.28 4.52
C ASP A 51 8.98 7.84 4.21
N ILE A 52 8.62 7.08 5.25
CA ILE A 52 8.17 5.68 5.14
C ILE A 52 6.87 5.57 4.30
N SER A 53 6.03 6.62 4.28
CA SER A 53 4.75 6.60 3.56
C SER A 53 4.88 6.36 2.05
N LYS A 54 6.01 6.71 1.44
CA LYS A 54 6.30 6.52 0.00
C LYS A 54 6.68 5.07 -0.33
N HIS A 55 7.13 4.32 0.67
CA HIS A 55 7.59 2.95 0.54
C HIS A 55 6.55 1.92 0.99
N LEU A 56 5.32 2.36 1.25
CA LEU A 56 4.22 1.52 1.73
C LEU A 56 3.05 1.54 0.77
N THR A 57 2.41 0.38 0.64
CA THR A 57 1.12 0.20 -0.06
C THR A 57 0.11 -0.31 0.94
N VAL A 58 -1.10 0.23 0.92
CA VAL A 58 -2.16 -0.08 1.90
C VAL A 58 -3.40 -0.57 1.17
N GLY A 59 -3.81 -1.80 1.47
CA GLY A 59 -4.99 -2.46 0.90
C GLY A 59 -4.73 -3.16 -0.44
N PHE A 60 -5.63 -4.09 -0.77
CA PHE A 60 -5.50 -5.04 -1.88
C PHE A 60 -5.19 -4.37 -3.22
N ASN A 61 -5.98 -3.39 -3.64
CA ASN A 61 -5.85 -2.76 -4.96
C ASN A 61 -4.50 -2.06 -5.15
N SER A 62 -3.99 -1.41 -4.10
CA SER A 62 -2.71 -0.72 -4.17
C SER A 62 -1.54 -1.72 -4.24
N THR A 63 -1.59 -2.79 -3.44
CA THR A 63 -0.61 -3.87 -3.48
C THR A 63 -0.64 -4.63 -4.80
N ALA A 64 -1.82 -4.95 -5.32
CA ALA A 64 -1.99 -5.67 -6.57
C ALA A 64 -1.43 -4.86 -7.75
N ARG A 65 -1.76 -3.57 -7.86
CA ARG A 65 -1.21 -2.68 -8.89
C ARG A 65 0.32 -2.57 -8.81
N ALA A 66 0.88 -2.51 -7.60
CA ALA A 66 2.32 -2.47 -7.41
C ALA A 66 2.98 -3.78 -7.87
N LEU A 67 2.41 -4.94 -7.52
CA LEU A 67 2.88 -6.25 -8.00
C LEU A 67 2.75 -6.39 -9.52
N GLU A 68 1.60 -6.01 -10.10
CA GLU A 68 1.38 -6.01 -11.56
C GLU A 68 2.40 -5.14 -12.29
N THR A 69 2.74 -3.97 -11.74
CA THR A 69 3.78 -3.10 -12.32
C THR A 69 5.15 -3.75 -12.30
N MET A 70 5.44 -4.60 -11.32
CA MET A 70 6.69 -5.36 -11.22
C MET A 70 6.71 -6.60 -12.13
N CYS A 71 5.55 -7.19 -12.42
CA CYS A 71 5.40 -8.29 -13.38
C CYS A 71 5.56 -7.83 -14.85
N LYS A 72 5.21 -6.57 -15.15
CA LYS A 72 5.41 -5.99 -16.49
C LYS A 72 6.90 -5.85 -16.75
N VAL A 73 7.47 -6.84 -17.44
CA VAL A 73 8.84 -6.83 -17.96
C VAL A 73 9.07 -5.50 -18.69
N PRO A 74 10.15 -4.75 -18.40
CA PRO A 74 10.53 -3.60 -19.20
C PRO A 74 11.16 -4.11 -20.50
N SER A 75 10.38 -4.73 -21.37
CA SER A 75 10.73 -4.80 -22.77
C SER A 75 10.50 -3.40 -23.35
N ALA A 76 11.52 -2.89 -24.01
CA ALA A 76 11.62 -1.57 -24.58
C ALA A 76 10.32 -1.08 -25.24
N ALA A 77 10.05 0.22 -25.06
CA ALA A 77 9.30 1.11 -25.94
C ALA A 77 8.36 0.45 -26.94
N ILE A 78 7.04 0.50 -26.71
CA ILE A 78 6.00 0.81 -27.72
C ILE A 78 4.75 1.31 -26.97
N ASN A 79 4.21 2.42 -27.46
CA ASN A 79 2.99 3.09 -27.03
C ASN A 79 1.75 2.16 -27.12
N GLU A 80 0.90 2.17 -26.09
CA GLU A 80 -0.51 2.63 -26.16
C GLU A 80 -1.31 2.19 -24.90
N PRO A 81 -2.27 3.00 -24.40
CA PRO A 81 -3.05 2.73 -23.21
C PRO A 81 -4.51 2.37 -23.52
N LEU A 82 -5.00 1.20 -23.12
CA LEU A 82 -6.45 0.91 -23.03
C LEU A 82 -6.67 -0.21 -21.99
N SER A 83 -7.69 -0.21 -21.12
CA SER A 83 -8.86 0.65 -21.01
C SER A 83 -9.36 0.77 -19.55
N GLU A 84 -10.09 1.85 -19.33
CA GLU A 84 -10.79 2.25 -18.12
C GLU A 84 -12.08 1.44 -17.95
N MET A 85 -12.39 0.97 -16.73
CA MET A 85 -13.74 1.03 -16.15
C MET A 85 -13.75 0.61 -14.68
N ALA A 86 -13.69 1.60 -13.79
CA ALA A 86 -14.48 1.69 -12.56
C ALA A 86 -13.99 2.92 -11.77
N THR A 87 -14.81 3.97 -11.86
CA THR A 87 -14.79 5.16 -11.04
C THR A 87 -14.59 4.84 -9.56
N GLU A 88 -13.50 5.33 -8.97
CA GLU A 88 -13.54 6.07 -7.70
C GLU A 88 -12.19 6.79 -7.47
N LYS A 89 -12.28 8.10 -7.29
CA LYS A 89 -11.13 8.99 -7.08
C LYS A 89 -10.59 8.76 -5.66
N ILE A 90 -9.76 7.74 -5.49
CA ILE A 90 -8.91 7.60 -4.31
C ILE A 90 -7.54 8.19 -4.66
N ASP A 91 -7.13 9.14 -3.82
CA ASP A 91 -5.98 10.03 -3.88
C ASP A 91 -4.80 9.67 -4.81
N ARG A 92 -4.63 10.49 -5.85
CA ARG A 92 -3.50 10.52 -6.79
C ARG A 92 -2.18 11.03 -6.15
N LYS A 93 -1.82 10.59 -4.93
CA LYS A 93 -0.56 11.02 -4.26
C LYS A 93 0.36 9.87 -3.83
N GLN A 94 0.26 8.70 -4.45
CA GLN A 94 1.21 7.59 -4.24
C GLN A 94 1.75 6.95 -5.54
N ALA A 95 1.73 7.68 -6.66
CA ALA A 95 2.40 7.25 -7.89
C ALA A 95 3.83 7.84 -7.92
N GLY A 96 4.71 7.32 -7.08
CA GLY A 96 6.11 7.73 -7.02
C GLY A 96 7.04 6.53 -7.15
N LYS A 97 7.42 6.19 -8.40
CA LYS A 97 8.36 5.13 -8.82
C LYS A 97 7.92 3.69 -8.48
N PRO A 98 8.36 2.68 -9.26
CA PRO A 98 8.16 1.28 -8.92
C PRO A 98 9.01 0.97 -7.69
N SER A 99 8.42 1.12 -6.51
CA SER A 99 9.05 0.77 -5.26
C SER A 99 9.15 -0.75 -5.20
N LYS A 100 10.39 -1.28 -5.23
CA LYS A 100 10.64 -2.72 -5.19
C LYS A 100 10.03 -3.29 -3.90
N LEU A 101 8.85 -3.91 -4.02
CA LEU A 101 8.19 -4.58 -2.92
C LEU A 101 9.06 -5.74 -2.44
N VAL A 102 9.20 -5.87 -1.12
CA VAL A 102 10.02 -6.92 -0.51
C VAL A 102 9.17 -7.84 0.35
N ALA A 103 8.20 -7.28 1.08
CA ALA A 103 7.31 -8.04 1.94
C ALA A 103 5.86 -7.58 1.76
N VAL A 104 4.94 -8.53 1.75
CA VAL A 104 3.49 -8.27 1.77
C VAL A 104 2.92 -8.92 3.02
N PHE A 105 2.35 -8.12 3.90
CA PHE A 105 1.71 -8.57 5.14
C PHE A 105 0.22 -8.72 4.93
N VAL A 106 -0.34 -9.85 5.36
CA VAL A 106 -1.75 -10.21 5.16
C VAL A 106 -2.38 -10.71 6.45
N CYS A 107 -3.49 -10.11 6.86
CA CYS A 107 -4.33 -10.58 7.97
C CYS A 107 -5.32 -11.65 7.48
N ARG A 108 -4.97 -12.93 7.69
CA ARG A 108 -5.75 -14.06 7.18
C ARG A 108 -7.17 -14.18 7.77
N SER A 109 -7.41 -13.59 8.95
CA SER A 109 -8.71 -13.67 9.62
C SER A 109 -9.81 -12.82 8.98
N ILE A 110 -9.45 -11.78 8.23
CA ILE A 110 -10.41 -10.85 7.61
C ILE A 110 -10.34 -10.92 6.09
N LEU A 111 -9.20 -11.33 5.52
CA LEU A 111 -9.06 -11.44 4.08
C LEU A 111 -9.93 -12.61 3.54
N PRO A 112 -10.84 -12.37 2.59
CA PRO A 112 -11.55 -13.44 1.90
C PRO A 112 -10.59 -14.41 1.22
N VAL A 113 -10.87 -15.71 1.30
CA VAL A 113 -10.05 -16.76 0.68
C VAL A 113 -9.94 -16.55 -0.84
N SER A 114 -10.99 -16.00 -1.47
CA SER A 114 -11.03 -15.65 -2.89
C SER A 114 -9.99 -14.60 -3.31
N LEU A 115 -9.51 -13.75 -2.39
CA LEU A 115 -8.46 -12.76 -2.67
C LEU A 115 -7.06 -13.27 -2.34
N LEU A 116 -6.94 -14.34 -1.55
CA LEU A 116 -5.64 -14.87 -1.14
C LEU A 116 -4.92 -15.56 -2.32
N ALA A 117 -5.64 -16.38 -3.09
CA ALA A 117 -5.05 -17.11 -4.22
C ALA A 117 -4.54 -16.20 -5.36
N PRO A 118 -5.31 -15.18 -5.82
CA PRO A 118 -4.81 -14.21 -6.79
C PRO A 118 -3.62 -13.41 -6.26
N LEU A 119 -3.64 -13.05 -4.97
CA LEU A 119 -2.54 -12.30 -4.35
C LEU A 119 -1.26 -13.14 -4.28
N SER A 120 -1.34 -14.40 -3.85
CA SER A 120 -0.17 -15.28 -3.86
C SER A 120 0.37 -15.52 -5.26
N SER A 121 -0.51 -15.66 -6.26
CA SER A 121 -0.12 -15.81 -7.66
C SER A 121 0.62 -14.57 -8.17
N LEU A 122 0.08 -13.36 -7.92
CA LEU A 122 0.72 -12.10 -8.28
C LEU A 122 2.08 -11.92 -7.61
N VAL A 123 2.19 -12.25 -6.31
CA VAL A 123 3.47 -12.20 -5.57
C VAL A 123 4.48 -13.15 -6.20
N ALA A 124 4.05 -14.37 -6.53
CA ALA A 124 4.92 -15.38 -7.09
C ALA A 124 5.39 -15.00 -8.51
N SER A 125 4.51 -14.47 -9.37
CA SER A 125 4.88 -13.94 -10.69
C SER A 125 5.82 -12.74 -10.59
N ALA A 126 5.54 -11.78 -9.70
CA ALA A 126 6.42 -10.63 -9.48
C ALA A 126 7.78 -11.04 -8.90
N SER A 127 7.82 -12.17 -8.19
CA SER A 127 9.05 -12.72 -7.63
C SER A 127 9.94 -13.43 -8.66
N GLN A 128 9.43 -13.79 -9.84
CA GLN A 128 10.23 -14.44 -10.90
C GLN A 128 11.21 -13.46 -11.57
N THR A 129 10.86 -12.18 -11.64
CA THR A 129 11.70 -11.14 -12.25
C THR A 129 12.81 -10.67 -11.30
N LEU A 130 12.83 -11.16 -10.06
CA LEU A 130 13.75 -10.73 -9.01
C LEU A 130 14.77 -11.82 -8.63
N PRO A 131 16.01 -11.44 -8.26
CA PRO A 131 17.00 -12.37 -7.73
C PRO A 131 16.49 -13.11 -6.48
N PRO A 132 17.01 -14.32 -6.18
CA PRO A 132 16.59 -15.13 -5.03
C PRO A 132 16.65 -14.37 -3.69
N GLU A 133 17.63 -13.49 -3.53
CA GLU A 133 17.83 -12.67 -2.33
C GLU A 133 16.76 -11.56 -2.17
N GLN A 134 16.22 -11.08 -3.30
CA GLN A 134 15.23 -10.00 -3.37
C GLN A 134 13.80 -10.50 -3.65
N LYS A 135 13.57 -11.82 -3.63
CA LYS A 135 12.23 -12.40 -3.80
C LYS A 135 11.23 -11.83 -2.80
N ILE A 136 10.01 -11.62 -3.28
CA ILE A 136 8.92 -11.05 -2.50
C ILE A 136 8.41 -12.11 -1.52
N ARG A 137 8.22 -11.71 -0.26
CA ARG A 137 7.77 -12.60 0.81
C ARG A 137 6.36 -12.27 1.26
N LEU A 138 5.53 -13.30 1.38
CA LEU A 138 4.16 -13.18 1.86
C LEU A 138 4.10 -13.59 3.32
N VAL A 139 3.80 -12.63 4.20
CA VAL A 139 3.74 -12.85 5.65
C VAL A 139 2.29 -12.86 6.09
N CYS A 140 1.81 -14.01 6.57
CA CYS A 140 0.49 -14.11 7.18
C CYS A 140 0.57 -13.69 8.65
N LEU A 141 -0.15 -12.64 9.01
CA LEU A 141 -0.22 -12.14 10.38
C LEU A 141 -1.26 -12.94 11.20
N PRO A 142 -1.00 -13.13 12.51
CA PRO A 142 -1.93 -13.82 13.40
C PRO A 142 -3.21 -13.02 13.62
N LYS A 143 -4.25 -13.70 14.11
CA LYS A 143 -5.55 -13.09 14.44
C LYS A 143 -5.34 -11.94 15.44
N GLY A 144 -6.07 -10.83 15.26
CA GLY A 144 -5.96 -9.62 16.10
C GLY A 144 -4.91 -8.60 15.62
N SER A 145 -4.03 -8.96 14.69
CA SER A 145 -3.05 -8.02 14.12
C SER A 145 -3.70 -6.92 13.28
N GLU A 146 -4.90 -7.16 12.75
CA GLU A 146 -5.67 -6.18 11.98
C GLU A 146 -5.98 -4.93 12.80
N THR A 147 -6.43 -5.09 14.05
CA THR A 147 -6.75 -3.95 14.91
C THR A 147 -5.52 -3.09 15.15
N GLN A 148 -4.36 -3.73 15.35
CA GLN A 148 -3.08 -3.03 15.52
C GLN A 148 -2.63 -2.34 14.23
N LEU A 149 -2.77 -3.00 13.08
CA LEU A 149 -2.46 -2.41 11.78
C LEU A 149 -3.39 -1.25 11.43
N SER A 150 -4.68 -1.40 11.68
CA SER A 150 -5.71 -0.40 11.43
C SER A 150 -5.46 0.85 12.28
N ALA A 151 -5.15 0.65 13.56
CA ALA A 151 -4.78 1.73 14.48
C ALA A 151 -3.47 2.42 14.05
N ALA A 152 -2.43 1.64 13.74
CA ALA A 152 -1.13 2.19 13.37
C ALA A 152 -1.16 2.96 12.03
N VAL A 153 -1.89 2.47 11.02
CA VAL A 153 -2.01 3.13 9.71
C VAL A 153 -3.05 4.25 9.72
N GLY A 154 -3.93 4.31 10.72
CA GLY A 154 -5.04 5.26 10.77
C GLY A 154 -6.11 5.01 9.70
N VAL A 155 -6.28 3.76 9.25
CA VAL A 155 -7.28 3.37 8.25
C VAL A 155 -8.10 2.21 8.79
N PRO A 156 -9.45 2.29 8.77
CA PRO A 156 -10.29 1.20 9.23
C PRO A 156 -10.16 -0.02 8.31
N ARG A 157 -10.12 -1.22 8.91
CA ARG A 157 -10.17 -2.52 8.19
C ARG A 157 -9.01 -2.75 7.23
N VAL A 158 -7.79 -2.38 7.62
CA VAL A 158 -6.59 -2.70 6.82
C VAL A 158 -6.21 -4.16 7.03
N CYS A 159 -6.39 -4.96 5.98
CA CYS A 159 -6.04 -6.37 6.00
C CYS A 159 -4.68 -6.65 5.32
N ILE A 160 -4.25 -5.78 4.40
CA ILE A 160 -3.09 -6.00 3.54
C ILE A 160 -2.21 -4.75 3.55
N VAL A 161 -0.91 -4.94 3.76
CA VAL A 161 0.10 -3.88 3.67
C VAL A 161 1.33 -4.41 2.94
N GLY A 162 1.73 -3.75 1.86
CA GLY A 162 2.98 -4.03 1.17
C GLY A 162 4.08 -3.08 1.63
N VAL A 163 5.26 -3.62 1.86
CA VAL A 163 6.47 -2.89 2.27
C VAL A 163 7.51 -3.01 1.16
N ALA A 164 7.92 -1.87 0.64
CA ALA A 164 9.04 -1.76 -0.28
C ALA A 164 10.37 -1.63 0.46
N GLN A 165 11.46 -1.86 -0.27
CA GLN A 165 12.81 -1.64 0.26
C GLN A 165 12.94 -0.18 0.74
N CYS A 166 13.21 -0.01 2.03
CA CYS A 166 13.39 1.27 2.69
C CYS A 166 14.50 1.14 3.74
N SER A 167 15.33 2.17 3.88
CA SER A 167 16.36 2.23 4.92
C SER A 167 15.76 2.23 6.33
N SER A 168 14.63 2.91 6.52
CA SER A 168 13.94 3.01 7.81
C SER A 168 13.33 1.69 8.29
N ALA A 169 13.13 0.72 7.39
CA ALA A 169 12.55 -0.60 7.70
C ALA A 169 13.53 -1.76 7.40
N SER A 170 14.83 -1.48 7.31
CA SER A 170 15.87 -2.45 6.95
C SER A 170 15.86 -3.68 7.87
N ILE A 171 15.78 -3.47 9.18
CA ILE A 171 15.78 -4.53 10.19
C ILE A 171 14.56 -5.45 10.02
N LEU A 172 13.38 -4.87 9.76
CA LEU A 172 12.17 -5.67 9.52
C LEU A 172 12.31 -6.46 8.22
N VAL A 173 12.82 -5.83 7.17
CA VAL A 173 13.05 -6.50 5.89
C VAL A 173 14.01 -7.68 6.07
N GLU A 174 15.13 -7.48 6.75
CA GLU A 174 16.12 -8.54 7.04
C GLU A 174 15.52 -9.66 7.91
N TYR A 175 14.78 -9.30 8.95
CA TYR A 175 14.09 -10.27 9.79
C TYR A 175 13.09 -11.13 9.01
N VAL A 176 12.30 -10.52 8.12
CA VAL A 176 11.37 -11.25 7.24
C VAL A 176 12.16 -12.09 6.24
N ARG A 177 13.30 -11.61 5.73
CA ARG A 177 14.13 -12.36 4.81
C ARG A 177 14.70 -13.64 5.41
N HIS A 178 15.06 -13.59 6.69
CA HIS A 178 15.63 -14.71 7.42
C HIS A 178 14.57 -15.71 7.91
N ASN A 179 13.40 -15.23 8.35
CA ASN A 179 12.38 -16.08 8.98
C ASN A 179 11.28 -16.58 8.03
N VAL A 180 11.09 -15.94 6.85
CA VAL A 180 9.99 -16.27 5.94
C VAL A 180 10.55 -16.73 4.60
N PRO A 181 10.20 -17.94 4.14
CA PRO A 181 10.63 -18.43 2.84
C PRO A 181 10.01 -17.59 1.72
N ALA A 182 10.71 -17.53 0.57
CA ALA A 182 10.16 -16.90 -0.63
C ALA A 182 8.93 -17.68 -1.12
N VAL A 183 7.95 -16.97 -1.67
CA VAL A 183 6.80 -17.62 -2.30
C VAL A 183 7.24 -18.13 -3.67
N GLU A 184 7.28 -19.44 -3.84
CA GLU A 184 7.55 -20.05 -5.13
C GLU A 184 6.28 -20.11 -5.97
N PHE A 185 6.42 -19.82 -7.26
CA PHE A 185 5.32 -19.94 -8.22
C PHE A 185 5.09 -21.41 -8.53
N SER A 186 4.02 -21.98 -7.97
CA SER A 186 3.50 -23.29 -8.36
C SER A 186 2.50 -23.14 -9.51
N GLY A 187 2.95 -22.64 -10.65
CA GLY A 187 2.17 -22.62 -11.88
C GLY A 187 2.91 -23.40 -12.96
N MET A 188 2.18 -24.29 -13.63
CA MET A 188 2.66 -25.23 -14.64
C MET A 188 3.65 -24.58 -15.62
N VAL A 189 4.88 -25.09 -15.61
CA VAL A 189 5.80 -24.97 -16.75
C VAL A 189 5.17 -25.79 -17.88
N GLY A 190 4.44 -25.12 -18.77
CA GLY A 190 4.00 -25.72 -20.03
C GLY A 190 5.21 -26.09 -20.85
N SER A 191 5.38 -27.40 -21.07
CA SER A 191 6.40 -28.01 -21.93
C SER A 191 6.10 -27.77 -23.40
#